data_AF-A0A1X7MVY9-F1
#
_entry.id   AF-A0A1X7MVY9-F1
#
_cell.length_a   1.000
_cell.length_b   1.000
_cell.length_c   1.000
_cell.angle_alpha   90.00
_cell.angle_beta   90.00
_cell.angle_gamma   90.00
#
_symmetry.space_group_name_H-M   'P 1'
#
loop_
_entity.id
_entity.type
_entity.pdbx_description
1 polymer ?
#
loop_
_entity_poly.entity_id
_entity_poly.type
_entity_poly.pdbx_seq_one_letter_code
_entity_poly.pdbx_strand_id
1 'polypeptide(L)'
;MTKRREIINYINVYENEVLVGKIEDKLESIANLVASASPFERFTLVDSFDVLILKTRGNFLDSVPDKRLLKELLVFLVPLRTGEKELNPVVYKKVIKK
;
A
#
# COMPACT_ATOMS: atom_id res chain seq x y z
N MET A 1 -0.26 -16.54 -29.80
CA MET A 1 0.46 -15.65 -28.84
C MET A 1 -0.06 -15.93 -27.44
N THR A 2 0.67 -16.71 -26.65
CA THR A 2 0.25 -17.10 -25.31
C THR A 2 0.47 -15.90 -24.37
N LYS A 3 -0.62 -15.25 -23.93
CA LYS A 3 -0.55 -14.22 -22.87
C LYS A 3 0.11 -14.86 -21.64
N ARG A 4 1.36 -14.48 -21.33
CA ARG A 4 1.95 -14.76 -20.01
C ARG A 4 0.99 -14.21 -18.96
N ARG A 5 0.45 -15.07 -18.09
CA ARG A 5 -0.30 -14.60 -16.92
C ARG A 5 0.71 -13.92 -16.01
N GLU A 6 0.60 -12.61 -15.84
CA GLU A 6 1.31 -11.91 -14.77
C GLU A 6 0.84 -12.51 -13.43
N ILE A 7 1.79 -12.96 -12.62
CA ILE A 7 1.49 -13.40 -11.26
C ILE A 7 1.26 -12.12 -10.45
N ILE A 8 0.00 -11.83 -10.16
CA ILE A 8 -0.37 -10.67 -9.33
C ILE A 8 -0.24 -11.09 -7.88
N ASN A 9 0.72 -10.49 -7.18
CA ASN A 9 0.87 -10.61 -5.74
C ASN A 9 -0.02 -9.59 -5.03
N TYR A 10 -0.44 -9.94 -3.82
CA TYR A 10 -1.31 -9.11 -3.00
C TYR A 10 -0.70 -8.93 -1.61
N ILE A 11 -0.85 -7.73 -1.08
CA ILE A 11 -0.45 -7.37 0.28
C ILE A 11 -1.71 -7.26 1.15
N ASN A 12 -1.62 -7.70 2.40
CA ASN A 12 -2.71 -7.54 3.35
C ASN A 12 -2.64 -6.12 3.95
N VAL A 13 -3.79 -5.46 4.04
CA VAL A 13 -3.91 -4.10 4.58
C VAL A 13 -4.72 -4.17 5.87
N TYR A 14 -4.09 -3.72 6.95
CA TYR A 14 -4.73 -3.55 8.24
C TYR A 14 -4.92 -2.06 8.51
N GLU A 15 -6.14 -1.66 8.81
CA GLU A 15 -6.47 -0.31 9.28
C GLU A 15 -6.75 -0.38 10.77
N ASN A 16 -6.01 0.35 11.59
CA ASN A 16 -6.14 0.32 13.05
C ASN A 16 -6.18 -1.12 13.61
N GLU A 17 -5.27 -1.97 13.13
CA GLU A 17 -5.12 -3.39 13.50
C GLU A 17 -6.24 -4.33 13.01
N VAL A 18 -7.21 -3.82 12.24
CA VAL A 18 -8.27 -4.63 11.64
C VAL A 18 -7.96 -4.89 10.16
N LEU A 19 -7.99 -6.15 9.72
CA LEU A 19 -7.82 -6.51 8.31
C LEU A 19 -8.98 -5.95 7.49
N VAL A 20 -8.71 -4.97 6.62
CA VAL A 20 -9.72 -4.31 5.77
C VAL A 20 -9.76 -4.85 4.35
N GLY A 21 -8.67 -5.47 3.89
CA GLY A 21 -8.62 -6.05 2.55
C GLY A 21 -7.22 -6.37 2.09
N LYS A 22 -7.11 -6.58 0.78
CA LYS A 22 -5.83 -6.76 0.09
C LYS A 22 -5.71 -5.81 -1.08
N ILE A 23 -4.52 -5.26 -1.33
CA ILE A 23 -4.23 -4.46 -2.53
C ILE A 23 -3.12 -5.13 -3.35
N GLU A 24 -2.97 -4.75 -4.60
CA GLU A 24 -1.88 -5.25 -5.44
C GLU A 24 -0.53 -4.85 -4.85
N ASP A 25 0.44 -5.76 -4.89
CA ASP A 25 1.83 -5.51 -4.52
C ASP A 25 2.53 -4.68 -5.60
N LYS A 26 2.10 -3.42 -5.71
CA LYS A 26 2.64 -2.42 -6.64
C LYS A 26 2.91 -1.13 -5.86
N LEU A 27 4.05 -0.50 -6.14
CA LEU A 27 4.46 0.77 -5.53
C LEU A 27 3.39 1.85 -5.67
N GLU A 28 2.73 1.93 -6.84
CA GLU A 28 1.67 2.91 -7.07
C GLU A 28 0.43 2.63 -6.21
N SER A 29 0.01 1.38 -6.05
CA SER A 29 -1.13 1.01 -5.21
C SER A 29 -0.84 1.34 -3.73
N ILE A 30 0.37 1.02 -3.27
CA ILE A 30 0.84 1.35 -1.92
C ILE A 30 0.90 2.86 -1.72
N ALA A 31 1.50 3.60 -2.66
CA ALA A 31 1.66 5.05 -2.55
C ALA A 31 0.32 5.78 -2.52
N ASN A 32 -0.65 5.37 -3.35
CA ASN A 32 -1.99 5.95 -3.33
C ASN A 32 -2.69 5.70 -2.00
N LEU A 33 -2.60 4.48 -1.43
CA LEU A 33 -3.16 4.17 -0.12
C LEU A 33 -2.57 5.04 0.99
N VAL A 34 -1.24 5.13 1.03
CA VAL A 34 -0.54 5.93 2.03
C VAL A 34 -0.90 7.41 1.88
N ALA A 35 -0.95 7.94 0.66
CA ALA A 35 -1.21 9.35 0.43
C ALA A 35 -2.68 9.74 0.63
N SER A 36 -3.63 8.81 0.45
CA SER A 36 -5.07 9.05 0.71
C SER A 36 -5.47 8.96 2.18
N ALA A 37 -4.57 8.49 3.05
CA ALA A 37 -4.87 8.23 4.46
C ALA A 37 -5.27 9.50 5.23
N SER A 38 -6.37 9.44 5.97
CA SER A 38 -6.76 10.53 6.87
C SER A 38 -5.81 10.63 8.08
N PRO A 39 -5.64 11.79 8.73
CA PRO A 39 -4.71 11.94 9.86
C PRO A 39 -4.94 10.99 11.05
N PHE A 40 -6.13 10.39 11.15
CA PHE A 40 -6.53 9.49 12.23
C PHE A 40 -6.36 8.01 11.87
N GLU A 41 -6.11 7.70 10.60
CA GLU A 41 -5.88 6.34 10.11
C GLU A 41 -4.45 5.88 10.40
N ARG A 42 -4.31 4.58 10.66
CA ARG A 42 -3.02 3.91 10.74
C ARG A 42 -3.09 2.64 9.91
N PHE A 43 -2.26 2.57 8.88
CA PHE A 43 -2.17 1.38 8.06
C PHE A 43 -0.96 0.53 8.47
N THR A 44 -1.16 -0.77 8.54
CA THR A 44 -0.07 -1.76 8.57
C THR A 44 -0.21 -2.65 7.35
N LEU A 45 0.82 -2.66 6.51
CA LEU A 45 0.89 -3.46 5.30
C LEU A 45 1.85 -4.62 5.54
N VAL A 46 1.38 -5.83 5.27
CA VAL A 46 2.18 -7.05 5.37
C VAL A 46 2.06 -7.88 4.10
N ASP A 47 3.08 -8.67 3.80
CA ASP A 47 3.06 -9.60 2.67
C ASP A 47 2.18 -10.83 2.95
N SER A 48 2.20 -11.82 2.05
CA SER A 48 1.43 -13.06 2.22
C SER A 48 1.93 -13.97 3.34
N PHE A 49 3.09 -13.69 3.92
CA PHE A 49 3.72 -14.42 5.02
C PHE A 49 3.67 -13.62 6.33
N ASP A 50 2.83 -12.56 6.38
CA ASP A 50 2.69 -11.63 7.51
C ASP A 50 3.99 -10.89 7.87
N VAL A 51 4.93 -10.76 6.91
CA VAL A 51 6.14 -9.97 7.07
C VAL A 51 5.82 -8.49 6.84
N LEU A 52 6.31 -7.64 7.74
CA LEU A 52 6.06 -6.19 7.70
C LEU A 52 6.66 -5.54 6.45
N ILE A 53 5.82 -4.89 5.66
CA ILE A 53 6.23 -4.05 4.52
C ILE A 53 6.36 -2.60 4.97
N LEU A 54 5.30 -2.04 5.56
CA LEU A 54 5.32 -0.69 6.12
C LEU A 54 4.22 -0.44 7.15
N LYS A 55 4.40 0.62 7.94
CA LYS A 55 3.39 1.23 8.80
C LYS A 55 3.22 2.70 8.46
N THR A 56 2.00 3.21 8.63
CA THR A 56 1.69 4.63 8.51
C THR A 56 1.07 5.18 9.78
N ARG A 57 1.18 6.51 9.93
CA ARG A 57 0.37 7.31 10.84
C ARG A 57 -0.16 8.50 10.05
N GLY A 58 -1.46 8.47 9.78
CA GLY A 58 -2.06 9.27 8.74
C GLY A 58 -1.38 9.06 7.40
N ASN A 59 -1.17 10.16 6.66
CA ASN A 59 -0.53 10.13 5.36
C ASN A 59 1.01 10.04 5.42
N PHE A 60 1.62 9.82 6.59
CA PHE A 60 3.07 9.70 6.78
C PHE A 60 3.52 8.25 6.96
N LEU A 61 4.73 7.94 6.47
CA LEU A 61 5.39 6.66 6.70
C LEU A 61 6.00 6.66 8.11
N ASP A 62 5.53 5.75 8.96
CA ASP A 62 6.00 5.59 10.35
C ASP A 62 7.16 4.58 10.43
N SER A 63 7.04 3.45 9.72
CA SER A 63 8.09 2.44 9.65
C SER A 63 8.13 1.78 8.27
N VAL A 64 9.33 1.62 7.71
CA VAL A 64 9.59 0.88 6.47
C VAL A 64 10.91 0.12 6.67
N PRO A 65 10.87 -1.21 6.90
CA PRO A 65 12.08 -2.01 7.13
C PRO A 65 13.04 -1.99 5.94
N ASP A 66 12.51 -2.11 4.72
CA ASP A 66 13.31 -2.06 3.49
C ASP A 66 13.57 -0.61 3.06
N LYS A 67 14.84 -0.19 3.15
CA LYS A 67 15.28 1.15 2.74
C LYS A 67 15.27 1.36 1.23
N ARG A 68 15.34 0.32 0.41
CA ARG A 68 15.21 0.41 -1.05
C ARG A 68 13.75 0.71 -1.41
N LEU A 69 12.83 -0.07 -0.86
CA LEU A 69 11.39 0.18 -0.98
C LEU A 69 11.01 1.60 -0.57
N LEU A 70 11.55 2.10 0.56
CA LEU A 70 11.32 3.49 0.99
C LEU A 70 11.71 4.50 -0.10
N LYS A 71 12.90 4.36 -0.69
CA LYS A 71 13.37 5.27 -1.74
C LYS A 71 12.47 5.22 -2.97
N GLU A 72 12.07 4.01 -3.37
CA GLU A 72 11.19 3.79 -4.52
C GLU A 72 9.79 4.38 -4.27
N LEU A 73 9.22 4.18 -3.08
CA LEU A 73 7.92 4.76 -2.69
C LEU A 73 7.96 6.29 -2.66
N LEU A 74 9.05 6.91 -2.21
CA LEU A 74 9.16 8.37 -2.17
C LEU A 74 9.04 9.01 -3.55
N VAL A 75 9.48 8.34 -4.63
CA VAL A 75 9.31 8.81 -6.01
C VAL A 75 7.84 8.99 -6.37
N PHE A 76 6.94 8.17 -5.82
CA PHE A 76 5.50 8.27 -6.04
C PHE A 76 4.83 9.18 -5.00
N LEU A 77 5.25 9.11 -3.73
CA LEU A 77 4.61 9.84 -2.63
C LEU A 77 4.84 11.35 -2.68
N VAL A 78 6.01 11.80 -3.11
CA VAL A 78 6.31 13.25 -3.14
C VAL A 78 5.37 13.99 -4.11
N PRO A 79 5.19 13.55 -5.37
CA PRO A 79 4.22 14.18 -6.27
C PRO A 79 2.77 14.12 -5.78
N LEU A 80 2.34 13.00 -5.18
CA LEU A 80 0.99 12.85 -4.64
C LEU A 80 0.72 13.80 -3.47
N ARG A 81 1.71 14.03 -2.59
CA ARG A 81 1.56 14.90 -1.42
C ARG A 81 1.68 16.39 -1.75
N THR A 82 2.41 16.74 -2.80
CA THR A 82 2.58 18.13 -3.27
C THR A 82 1.46 18.56 -4.23
N GLY A 83 0.63 17.62 -4.69
CA GLY A 83 -0.44 17.89 -5.66
C GLY A 83 0.04 17.93 -7.12
N GLU A 84 1.30 17.56 -7.38
CA GLU A 84 1.83 17.41 -8.74
C GLU A 84 1.20 16.22 -9.49
N LYS A 85 0.70 15.23 -8.74
CA LYS A 85 -0.04 14.08 -9.27
C LYS A 85 -1.33 13.86 -8.46
N GLU A 86 -2.41 13.54 -9.16
CA GLU A 86 -3.70 13.20 -8.52
C GLU A 86 -3.68 11.81 -7.88
N LEU A 87 -4.47 11.65 -6.81
CA LEU A 87 -4.68 10.37 -6.15
C LEU A 87 -5.56 9.47 -7.00
N ASN A 88 -5.11 8.24 -7.22
CA ASN A 88 -5.90 7.19 -7.82
C ASN A 88 -6.68 6.42 -6.74
N PRO A 89 -7.93 5.99 -7.01
CA PRO A 89 -8.67 5.15 -6.09
C PRO A 89 -7.94 3.84 -5.76
N VAL A 90 -7.87 3.50 -4.48
CA VAL A 90 -7.28 2.24 -4.02
C VAL A 90 -8.27 1.10 -4.26
N VAL A 91 -7.87 0.11 -5.05
CA VAL A 91 -8.69 -1.05 -5.36
C VAL A 91 -8.41 -2.17 -4.36
N TYR A 92 -9.37 -2.42 -3.47
CA TYR A 92 -9.32 -3.53 -2.52
C TYR A 92 -9.92 -4.81 -3.09
N LYS A 93 -9.23 -5.93 -2.92
CA LYS A 93 -9.84 -7.26 -2.98
C LYS A 93 -10.41 -7.63 -1.61
N LYS A 94 -11.70 -7.97 -1.60
CA LYS A 94 -12.40 -8.49 -0.41
C LYS A 94 -11.74 -9.79 0.03
N VAL A 95 -11.51 -9.91 1.33
CA VAL A 95 -11.12 -11.16 1.97
C VAL A 95 -12.39 -12.02 2.06
N ILE A 96 -12.49 -13.06 1.24
CA ILE A 96 -13.57 -14.04 1.38
C ILE A 96 -13.25 -14.86 2.63
N LYS A 97 -14.02 -14.68 3.71
CA LYS A 97 -14.01 -15.62 4.82
C LYS A 97 -14.52 -16.95 4.28
N LYS A 98 -13.65 -17.97 4.28
CA LYS A 98 -14.07 -19.36 4.09
C LYS A 98 -14.76 -19.85 5.35
#